data_AF-A0A081NYH2-F1
#
_entry.id   AF-A0A081NYH2-F1
#
_cell.length_a   1.000
_cell.length_b   1.000
_cell.length_c   1.000
_cell.angle_alpha   90.00
_cell.angle_beta   90.00
_cell.angle_gamma   90.00
#
_symmetry.space_group_name_H-M   'P 1'
#
loop_
_entity.id
_entity.type
_entity.pdbx_description
1 polymer ?
#
loop_
_entity_poly.entity_id
_entity_poly.type
_entity_poly.pdbx_seq_one_letter_code
_entity_poly.pdbx_strand_id
1 'polypeptide(L)'
;MITAHKIDAVHMANAIRNDMQFRVPVYPRFLQEVAMLPLSGQKFLFEGTEERQVLGGKSTGTLLPILLPLLDGTRTLDDLQNALPACSKDILYQTVVFLYARGLLEDAAADHAIDTSRYDKETLDYFRRHVDTTRVNRSGAEAIYRLSQAKLEIFAPSPWGGLLEQELRQIGLTDVRVRLPEEAVPLKGEASLMVVFNDGSFQPERLRELDQFCAEHRIRWLLSEVSGEKGELFYFERGETPCYCCVEKVHPRMHRTIRQESDMTEFWVCVTLQEIIYCLSRINSLFSGQYVYELDFRNWEACQLRLPFVPGCRCRPIDRFICEEVPLAVVYEHSVAFPSHNLTTPKSHQIHYRVSNTELIRSFKRVTNFPTIDLPPYRELPKPEKRTLPSLANGQASSTLSPPVTLPQLALLALYGAGIKSQENGQVNRWSATGGNLGSVELYLIVRRVEGAGAGIYFYESEKHLLACIEVLSGEQAEALIREAVETATVNAPAVLLVAASNVGKVSVKYNSFSYRIACLDAGVALAQMSVTANGLDLPNEVITRWDDYVLADRLRLMPKSETVSGALAIY
;
A
#
# COMPACT_ATOMS: atom_id res chain seq x y z
N MET A 1 9.31 -7.75 -22.78
CA MET A 1 8.27 -7.03 -23.55
C MET A 1 7.23 -6.54 -22.56
N ILE A 2 7.33 -5.28 -22.12
CA ILE A 2 6.34 -4.66 -21.25
C ILE A 2 5.15 -4.33 -22.14
N THR A 3 4.04 -5.04 -21.97
CA THR A 3 2.76 -4.73 -22.62
C THR A 3 2.30 -3.36 -22.13
N ALA A 4 2.49 -2.33 -22.97
CA ALA A 4 1.99 -0.99 -22.68
C ALA A 4 0.46 -1.03 -22.59
N HIS A 5 -0.06 -0.93 -21.36
CA HIS A 5 -1.49 -0.76 -21.11
C HIS A 5 -1.94 0.57 -21.73
N LYS A 6 -2.64 0.52 -22.86
CA LYS A 6 -3.23 1.71 -23.48
C LYS A 6 -4.34 2.23 -22.58
N ILE A 7 -4.20 3.46 -22.10
CA ILE A 7 -5.24 4.18 -21.35
C ILE A 7 -5.76 5.31 -22.23
N ASP A 8 -7.07 5.36 -22.40
CA ASP A 8 -7.75 6.39 -23.19
C ASP A 8 -7.90 7.69 -22.37
N ALA A 9 -7.72 8.85 -23.03
CA ALA A 9 -7.80 10.15 -22.39
C ALA A 9 -9.20 10.48 -21.84
N VAL A 10 -10.27 10.03 -22.51
CA VAL A 10 -11.66 10.21 -22.09
C VAL A 10 -11.93 9.40 -20.82
N HIS A 11 -11.45 8.15 -20.79
CA HIS A 11 -11.60 7.29 -19.61
C HIS A 11 -10.92 7.90 -18.39
N MET A 12 -9.68 8.39 -18.55
CA MET A 12 -8.93 9.00 -17.46
C MET A 12 -9.54 10.32 -16.99
N ALA A 13 -10.00 11.17 -17.91
CA ALA A 13 -10.67 12.43 -17.57
C ALA A 13 -12.00 12.20 -16.81
N ASN A 14 -12.77 11.18 -17.19
CA ASN A 14 -14.01 10.82 -16.50
C ASN A 14 -13.77 10.24 -15.11
N ALA A 15 -12.72 9.45 -14.94
CA ALA A 15 -12.30 8.95 -13.63
C ALA A 15 -11.90 10.11 -12.71
N ILE A 16 -11.03 11.00 -13.20
CA ILE A 16 -10.52 12.16 -12.47
C ILE A 16 -11.62 13.18 -12.13
N ARG A 17 -12.61 13.38 -13.00
CA ARG A 17 -13.72 14.32 -12.75
C ARG A 17 -14.51 14.00 -11.48
N ASN A 18 -14.53 12.73 -11.06
CA ASN A 18 -15.21 12.27 -9.86
C ASN A 18 -14.24 11.99 -8.69
N ASP A 19 -12.95 12.22 -8.88
CA ASP A 19 -11.91 11.99 -7.87
C ASP A 19 -11.70 13.26 -7.05
N MET A 20 -12.22 13.27 -5.81
CA MET A 20 -12.07 14.41 -4.89
C MET A 20 -10.62 14.69 -4.50
N GLN A 21 -9.70 13.74 -4.70
CA GLN A 21 -8.28 13.88 -4.36
C GLN A 21 -7.45 14.42 -5.54
N PHE A 22 -8.00 14.48 -6.76
CA PHE A 22 -7.32 15.02 -7.93
C PHE A 22 -7.73 16.47 -8.20
N ARG A 23 -6.76 17.40 -8.21
CA ARG A 23 -6.99 18.82 -8.54
C ARG A 23 -6.38 19.14 -9.89
N VAL A 24 -7.19 19.71 -10.78
CA VAL A 24 -6.73 20.18 -12.09
C VAL A 24 -5.89 21.45 -11.91
N PRO A 25 -4.76 21.61 -12.64
CA PRO A 25 -3.92 22.80 -12.54
C PRO A 25 -4.71 24.07 -12.90
N VAL A 26 -4.49 25.14 -12.14
CA VAL A 26 -5.12 26.45 -12.38
C VAL A 26 -4.36 27.18 -13.48
N TYR A 27 -3.03 27.19 -13.39
CA TYR A 27 -2.13 27.75 -14.39
C TYR A 27 -1.20 26.67 -14.91
N PRO A 28 -1.67 25.81 -15.84
CA PRO A 28 -0.87 24.71 -16.36
C PRO A 28 0.37 25.21 -17.08
N ARG A 29 1.53 24.66 -16.69
CA ARG A 29 2.81 24.85 -17.39
C ARG A 29 3.32 23.52 -17.92
N PHE A 30 3.70 23.48 -19.18
CA PHE A 30 4.42 22.37 -19.77
C PHE A 30 5.89 22.39 -19.37
N LEU A 31 6.41 21.22 -18.99
CA LEU A 31 7.80 21.01 -18.59
C LEU A 31 8.71 21.08 -19.82
N GLN A 32 9.33 22.24 -20.06
CA GLN A 32 10.17 22.49 -21.24
C GLN A 32 11.49 21.72 -21.21
N GLU A 33 11.90 21.33 -20.01
CA GLU A 33 13.10 20.57 -19.71
C GLU A 33 12.96 19.05 -19.96
N VAL A 34 11.76 18.59 -20.34
CA VAL A 34 11.51 17.22 -20.79
C VAL A 34 11.83 17.09 -22.27
N ALA A 35 12.62 16.08 -22.64
CA ALA A 35 12.93 15.81 -24.02
C ALA A 35 11.70 15.28 -24.76
N MET A 36 11.26 15.97 -25.81
CA MET A 36 10.14 15.57 -26.66
C MET A 36 10.66 15.09 -28.03
N LEU A 37 10.47 13.80 -28.33
CA LEU A 37 10.95 13.17 -29.56
C LEU A 37 9.76 12.70 -30.42
N PRO A 38 9.61 13.19 -31.67
CA PRO A 38 8.59 12.69 -32.58
C PRO A 38 8.89 11.24 -33.00
N LEU A 39 7.86 10.40 -33.01
CA LEU A 39 7.90 9.01 -33.46
C LEU A 39 6.98 8.79 -34.66
N SER A 40 7.14 7.66 -35.36
CA SER A 40 6.26 7.29 -36.48
C SER A 40 4.81 7.11 -36.03
N GLY A 41 3.87 7.50 -36.92
CA GLY A 41 2.44 7.32 -36.69
C GLY A 41 1.80 8.33 -35.72
N GLN A 42 2.20 9.61 -35.78
CA GLN A 42 1.64 10.71 -34.96
C GLN A 42 1.80 10.46 -33.44
N LYS A 43 2.99 10.01 -33.05
CA LYS A 43 3.34 9.71 -31.67
C LYS A 43 4.47 10.62 -31.20
N PHE A 44 4.49 10.89 -29.90
CA PHE A 44 5.59 11.59 -29.24
C PHE A 44 6.06 10.78 -28.04
N LEU A 45 7.39 10.69 -27.90
CA LEU A 45 8.07 10.16 -26.73
C LEU A 45 8.50 11.34 -25.86
N PHE A 46 8.20 11.26 -24.57
CA PHE A 46 8.64 12.21 -23.55
C PHE A 46 9.58 11.48 -22.59
N GLU A 47 10.76 12.05 -22.39
CA GLU A 47 11.84 11.50 -21.56
C GLU A 47 12.40 12.57 -20.62
N GLY A 48 12.69 12.20 -19.38
CA GLY A 48 13.26 13.10 -18.37
C GLY A 48 12.40 13.31 -17.11
N THR A 49 11.16 12.82 -17.11
CA THR A 49 10.31 12.64 -15.92
C THR A 49 10.58 11.29 -15.26
N GLU A 50 9.97 11.02 -14.09
CA GLU A 50 10.08 9.74 -13.37
C GLU A 50 9.73 8.51 -14.24
N GLU A 51 8.68 8.63 -15.06
CA GLU A 51 8.29 7.59 -16.00
C GLU A 51 8.34 8.11 -17.44
N ARG A 52 8.97 7.33 -18.34
CA ARG A 52 8.91 7.56 -19.79
C ARG A 52 7.47 7.48 -20.30
N GLN A 53 7.02 8.51 -21.03
CA GLN A 53 5.67 8.54 -21.61
C GLN A 53 5.71 8.45 -23.13
N VAL A 54 4.80 7.67 -23.71
CA VAL A 54 4.55 7.65 -25.16
C VAL A 54 3.10 8.01 -25.40
N LEU A 55 2.89 9.17 -26.04
CA LEU A 55 1.56 9.65 -26.39
C LEU A 55 1.31 9.44 -27.88
N GLY A 56 0.08 9.04 -28.24
CA GLY A 56 -0.29 8.81 -29.63
C GLY A 56 -1.79 8.95 -29.86
N GLY A 57 -2.15 9.39 -31.07
CA GLY A 57 -3.54 9.59 -31.47
C GLY A 57 -3.66 10.72 -32.49
N LYS A 58 -4.80 10.78 -33.19
CA LYS A 58 -5.05 11.81 -34.22
C LYS A 58 -4.95 13.23 -33.64
N SER A 59 -5.45 13.43 -32.42
CA SER A 59 -5.39 14.71 -31.71
C SER A 59 -3.97 15.04 -31.22
N THR A 60 -3.12 14.04 -30.95
CA THR A 60 -1.75 14.23 -30.48
C THR A 60 -0.89 14.96 -31.53
N GLY A 61 -1.02 14.56 -32.80
CA GLY A 61 -0.26 15.16 -33.91
C GLY A 61 -0.73 16.55 -34.34
N THR A 62 -1.94 16.96 -33.95
CA THR A 62 -2.58 18.21 -34.42
C THR A 62 -2.71 19.25 -33.32
N LEU A 63 -3.10 18.85 -32.11
CA LEU A 63 -3.36 19.76 -30.98
C LEU A 63 -2.12 20.04 -30.13
N LEU A 64 -1.25 19.05 -29.88
CA LEU A 64 -0.09 19.28 -28.99
C LEU A 64 0.86 20.37 -29.50
N PRO A 65 1.25 20.41 -30.80
CA PRO A 65 2.19 21.43 -31.27
C PRO A 65 1.67 22.87 -31.09
N ILE A 66 0.35 23.07 -31.14
CA ILE A 66 -0.28 24.39 -30.94
C ILE A 66 -0.61 24.69 -29.47
N LEU A 67 -0.89 23.66 -28.66
CA LEU A 67 -1.27 23.81 -27.26
C LEU A 67 -0.05 23.99 -26.35
N LEU A 68 1.00 23.19 -26.52
CA LEU A 68 2.17 23.18 -25.62
C LEU A 68 2.82 24.57 -25.45
N PRO A 69 3.01 25.40 -26.50
CA PRO A 69 3.57 26.74 -26.33
C PRO A 69 2.69 27.69 -25.51
N LEU A 70 1.38 27.42 -25.41
CA LEU A 70 0.43 28.23 -24.64
C LEU A 70 0.39 27.84 -23.15
N LEU A 71 0.86 26.63 -22.82
CA LEU A 71 0.99 26.11 -21.45
C LEU A 71 2.28 26.65 -20.81
N ASP A 72 2.38 27.95 -20.62
CA ASP A 72 3.54 28.64 -20.03
C ASP A 72 3.39 28.89 -18.52
N GLY A 73 2.26 28.50 -17.93
CA GLY A 73 1.94 28.76 -16.53
C GLY A 73 1.40 30.17 -16.25
N THR A 74 0.95 30.90 -17.28
CA THR A 74 0.34 32.24 -17.12
C THR A 74 -1.15 32.28 -17.48
N ARG A 75 -1.65 31.25 -18.15
CA ARG A 75 -3.03 31.16 -18.68
C ARG A 75 -3.85 30.14 -17.92
N THR A 76 -5.10 30.46 -17.63
CA THR A 76 -6.10 29.50 -17.12
C THR A 76 -6.68 28.64 -18.26
N LEU A 77 -7.46 27.61 -17.92
CA LEU A 77 -8.21 26.83 -18.92
C LEU A 77 -9.14 27.71 -19.78
N ASP A 78 -9.75 28.74 -19.20
CA ASP A 78 -10.62 29.67 -19.95
C ASP A 78 -9.80 30.55 -20.89
N ASP A 79 -8.61 31.01 -20.47
CA ASP A 79 -7.70 31.78 -21.33
C ASP A 79 -7.19 30.92 -22.51
N LEU A 80 -6.87 29.65 -22.26
CA LEU A 80 -6.48 28.69 -23.30
C LEU A 80 -7.62 28.43 -24.29
N GLN A 81 -8.86 28.34 -23.80
CA GLN A 81 -10.03 28.18 -24.65
C GLN A 81 -10.27 29.42 -25.54
N ASN A 82 -10.03 30.62 -25.01
CA ASN A 82 -10.11 31.86 -25.78
C ASN A 82 -9.02 31.95 -26.85
N ALA A 83 -7.82 31.46 -26.55
CA ALA A 83 -6.70 31.39 -27.50
C ALA A 83 -6.89 30.31 -28.58
N LEU A 84 -7.66 29.25 -28.30
CA LEU A 84 -7.92 28.13 -29.21
C LEU A 84 -9.43 27.94 -29.46
N PRO A 85 -10.13 28.90 -30.09
CA PRO A 85 -11.58 28.85 -30.25
C PRO A 85 -12.07 27.67 -31.13
N ALA A 86 -11.20 27.12 -31.98
CA ALA A 86 -11.48 25.95 -32.81
C ALA A 86 -11.45 24.62 -32.02
N CYS A 87 -10.89 24.60 -30.81
CA CYS A 87 -10.85 23.43 -29.94
C CYS A 87 -12.07 23.45 -29.01
N SER A 88 -12.78 22.33 -28.88
CA SER A 88 -13.89 22.24 -27.91
C SER A 88 -13.38 22.26 -26.46
N LYS A 89 -14.16 22.85 -25.55
CA LYS A 89 -13.87 22.87 -24.10
C LYS A 89 -13.56 21.48 -23.52
N ASP A 90 -14.34 20.47 -23.91
CA ASP A 90 -14.13 19.11 -23.41
C ASP A 90 -12.81 18.50 -23.88
N ILE A 91 -12.45 18.63 -25.17
CA ILE A 91 -11.17 18.13 -25.69
C ILE A 91 -9.99 18.86 -25.04
N LEU A 92 -10.07 20.18 -24.86
CA LEU A 92 -9.03 20.94 -24.17
C LEU A 92 -8.85 20.46 -22.73
N TYR A 93 -9.95 20.36 -21.98
CA TYR A 93 -9.95 19.85 -20.61
C TYR A 93 -9.37 18.44 -20.52
N GLN A 94 -9.85 17.51 -21.36
CA GLN A 94 -9.35 16.14 -21.41
C GLN A 94 -7.86 16.09 -21.72
N THR A 95 -7.37 16.94 -22.63
CA THR A 95 -5.95 16.98 -23.00
C THR A 95 -5.09 17.51 -21.86
N VAL A 96 -5.49 18.61 -21.20
CA VAL A 96 -4.73 19.18 -20.06
C VAL A 96 -4.71 18.22 -18.88
N VAL A 97 -5.86 17.65 -18.51
CA VAL A 97 -5.94 16.64 -17.45
C VAL A 97 -5.10 15.42 -17.81
N PHE A 98 -5.12 15.00 -19.07
CA PHE A 98 -4.32 13.88 -19.52
C PHE A 98 -2.82 14.15 -19.39
N LEU A 99 -2.33 15.28 -19.89
CA LEU A 99 -0.92 15.66 -19.77
C LEU A 99 -0.49 15.81 -18.30
N TYR A 100 -1.34 16.42 -17.47
CA TYR A 100 -1.07 16.56 -16.03
C TYR A 100 -1.04 15.22 -15.30
N ALA A 101 -1.97 14.29 -15.59
CA ALA A 101 -1.94 12.96 -14.98
C ALA A 101 -0.76 12.09 -15.48
N ARG A 102 -0.12 12.48 -16.58
CA ARG A 102 1.11 11.85 -17.11
C ARG A 102 2.39 12.52 -16.62
N GLY A 103 2.28 13.49 -15.71
CA GLY A 103 3.42 14.19 -15.12
C GLY A 103 4.14 15.14 -16.07
N LEU A 104 3.50 15.55 -17.18
CA LEU A 104 4.08 16.44 -18.17
C LEU A 104 3.75 17.92 -17.94
N LEU A 105 2.89 18.21 -16.96
CA LEU A 105 2.51 19.57 -16.57
C LEU A 105 2.72 19.79 -15.06
N GLU A 106 3.00 21.03 -14.69
CA GLU A 106 2.93 21.55 -13.32
C GLU A 106 1.86 22.65 -13.19
N ASP A 107 1.50 23.04 -11.96
CA ASP A 107 0.59 24.15 -11.67
C ASP A 107 1.38 25.35 -11.15
N ALA A 108 1.55 26.37 -12.00
CA ALA A 108 2.35 27.56 -11.70
C ALA A 108 1.66 28.55 -10.74
N ALA A 109 0.50 28.20 -10.18
CA ALA A 109 -0.27 29.09 -9.31
C ALA A 109 0.51 29.60 -8.08
N ALA A 110 1.48 28.83 -7.58
CA ALA A 110 2.30 29.21 -6.44
C ALA A 110 3.52 30.08 -6.82
N ASP A 111 3.86 30.16 -8.10
CA ASP A 111 5.13 30.73 -8.56
C ASP A 111 5.18 32.25 -8.48
N HIS A 112 4.03 32.93 -8.53
CA HIS A 112 3.97 34.40 -8.54
C HIS A 112 4.64 35.07 -7.34
N ALA A 113 4.74 34.34 -6.21
CA ALA A 113 5.38 34.82 -4.99
C ALA A 113 6.87 34.42 -4.86
N ILE A 114 7.41 33.69 -5.84
CA ILE A 114 8.73 33.05 -5.76
C ILE A 114 9.64 33.67 -6.82
N ASP A 115 10.73 34.29 -6.37
CA ASP A 115 11.77 34.81 -7.25
C ASP A 115 12.67 33.66 -7.74
N THR A 116 12.29 33.02 -8.84
CA THR A 116 13.02 31.88 -9.40
C THR A 116 14.38 32.24 -9.99
N SER A 117 14.69 33.53 -10.19
CA SER A 117 15.97 33.98 -10.76
C SER A 117 17.16 33.76 -9.84
N ARG A 118 16.90 33.46 -8.55
CA ARG A 118 17.92 33.20 -7.52
C ARG A 118 18.48 31.79 -7.57
N TYR A 119 17.82 30.88 -8.28
CA TYR A 119 18.23 29.49 -8.35
C TYR A 119 18.96 29.22 -9.65
N ASP A 120 19.96 28.34 -9.59
CA ASP A 120 20.59 27.79 -10.78
C ASP A 120 19.53 27.11 -11.68
N LYS A 121 19.70 27.26 -13.00
CA LYS A 121 18.73 26.78 -13.98
C LYS A 121 18.62 25.25 -13.95
N GLU A 122 19.75 24.53 -13.94
CA GLU A 122 19.74 23.07 -13.97
C GLU A 122 19.10 22.49 -12.72
N THR A 123 19.34 23.15 -11.57
CA THR A 123 18.69 22.82 -10.30
C THR A 123 17.17 23.01 -10.41
N LEU A 124 16.68 24.16 -10.85
CA LEU A 124 15.25 24.41 -11.00
C LEU A 124 14.58 23.43 -11.99
N ASP A 125 15.25 23.15 -13.11
CA ASP A 125 14.79 22.18 -14.11
C ASP A 125 14.69 20.77 -13.52
N TYR A 126 15.60 20.36 -12.62
CA TYR A 126 15.46 19.11 -11.88
C TYR A 126 14.18 19.06 -11.04
N PHE A 127 13.90 20.12 -10.25
CA PHE A 127 12.70 20.16 -9.42
C PHE A 127 11.41 20.14 -10.26
N ARG A 128 11.38 20.85 -11.38
CA ARG A 128 10.19 20.85 -12.27
C ARG A 128 9.90 19.46 -12.85
N ARG A 129 10.92 18.73 -13.31
CA ARG A 129 10.76 17.35 -13.83
C ARG A 129 10.22 16.34 -12.82
N HIS A 130 10.47 16.57 -11.54
CA HIS A 130 10.15 15.63 -10.48
C HIS A 130 8.97 16.06 -9.60
N VAL A 131 8.35 17.22 -9.86
CA VAL A 131 7.21 17.70 -9.07
C VAL A 131 6.05 16.71 -9.04
N ASP A 132 5.84 16.01 -10.16
CA ASP A 132 4.81 14.99 -10.29
C ASP A 132 5.10 13.75 -9.43
N THR A 133 6.35 13.46 -9.08
CA THR A 133 6.71 12.24 -8.33
C THR A 133 6.00 12.15 -6.99
N THR A 134 5.83 13.28 -6.30
CA THR A 134 5.07 13.32 -5.04
C THR A 134 3.74 14.05 -5.17
N ARG A 135 3.66 15.12 -5.97
CA ARG A 135 2.56 16.10 -6.00
C ARG A 135 2.28 16.78 -4.65
N VAL A 136 3.25 16.79 -3.74
CA VAL A 136 3.17 17.58 -2.49
C VAL A 136 3.33 19.07 -2.80
N ASN A 137 4.03 19.38 -3.88
CA ASN A 137 4.20 20.73 -4.42
C ASN A 137 3.36 20.87 -5.70
N ARG A 138 2.87 22.09 -5.96
CA ARG A 138 2.19 22.45 -7.21
C ARG A 138 3.16 22.60 -8.37
N SER A 139 4.35 23.13 -8.08
CA SER A 139 5.42 23.39 -9.04
C SER A 139 6.79 23.05 -8.49
N GLY A 140 7.78 22.90 -9.38
CA GLY A 140 9.19 22.78 -8.99
C GLY A 140 9.71 24.01 -8.24
N ALA A 141 9.20 25.20 -8.58
CA ALA A 141 9.55 26.46 -7.91
C ALA A 141 9.08 26.47 -6.44
N GLU A 142 7.88 25.97 -6.15
CA GLU A 142 7.40 25.82 -4.77
C GLU A 142 8.29 24.85 -3.97
N ALA A 143 8.73 23.75 -4.59
CA ALA A 143 9.55 22.73 -3.94
C ALA A 143 10.94 23.27 -3.53
N ILE A 144 11.62 23.98 -4.43
CA ILE A 144 12.93 24.58 -4.14
C ILE A 144 12.79 25.77 -3.17
N TYR A 145 11.70 26.53 -3.26
CA TYR A 145 11.41 27.57 -2.28
C TYR A 145 11.24 26.97 -0.88
N ARG A 146 10.43 25.91 -0.73
CA ARG A 146 10.30 25.17 0.54
C ARG A 146 11.65 24.72 1.08
N LEU A 147 12.50 24.15 0.24
CA LEU A 147 13.85 23.74 0.62
C LEU A 147 14.62 24.94 1.19
N SER A 148 14.65 26.08 0.47
CA SER A 148 15.40 27.27 0.90
C SER A 148 14.98 27.86 2.25
N GLN A 149 13.75 27.60 2.70
CA GLN A 149 13.23 28.07 4.00
C GLN A 149 13.59 27.16 5.18
N ALA A 150 14.18 25.98 4.91
CA ALA A 150 14.51 25.03 5.96
C ALA A 150 15.77 25.45 6.74
N LYS A 151 15.78 25.08 8.03
CA LYS A 151 16.95 25.18 8.91
C LYS A 151 17.54 23.79 9.10
N LEU A 152 18.82 23.62 8.80
CA LEU A 152 19.48 22.32 8.81
C LEU A 152 20.69 22.33 9.73
N GLU A 153 20.69 21.41 10.71
CA GLU A 153 21.85 21.15 11.56
C GLU A 153 22.48 19.81 11.15
N ILE A 154 23.77 19.81 10.83
CA ILE A 154 24.51 18.64 10.37
C ILE A 154 25.64 18.36 11.36
N PHE A 155 25.72 17.14 11.85
CA PHE A 155 26.91 16.62 12.51
C PHE A 155 27.66 15.72 11.52
N ALA A 156 28.88 16.09 11.16
CA ALA A 156 29.69 15.36 10.20
C ALA A 156 31.18 15.61 10.47
N PRO A 157 32.05 14.60 10.33
CA PRO A 157 33.49 14.79 10.46
C PRO A 157 34.04 15.53 9.24
N SER A 158 35.24 16.11 9.40
CA SER A 158 35.99 16.70 8.30
C SER A 158 36.60 15.60 7.42
N PRO A 159 36.54 15.69 6.08
CA PRO A 159 36.12 16.85 5.28
C PRO A 159 34.63 16.89 4.90
N TRP A 160 33.86 15.83 5.21
CA TRP A 160 32.50 15.61 4.69
C TRP A 160 31.50 16.69 5.07
N GLY A 161 31.62 17.24 6.29
CA GLY A 161 30.78 18.36 6.72
C GLY A 161 30.90 19.58 5.81
N GLY A 162 32.12 19.94 5.40
CA GLY A 162 32.35 21.06 4.50
C GLY A 162 31.79 20.83 3.09
N LEU A 163 31.92 19.60 2.57
CA LEU A 163 31.35 19.20 1.29
C LEU A 163 29.81 19.30 1.32
N LEU A 164 29.18 18.73 2.36
CA LEU A 164 27.73 18.82 2.55
C LEU A 164 27.25 20.28 2.58
N GLU A 165 27.92 21.13 3.36
CA GLU A 165 27.56 22.55 3.45
C GLU A 165 27.68 23.27 2.11
N GLN A 166 28.79 23.06 1.39
CA GLN A 166 29.03 23.69 0.11
C GLN A 166 27.93 23.36 -0.90
N GLU A 167 27.62 22.07 -1.09
CA GLU A 167 26.64 21.61 -2.07
C GLU A 167 25.23 22.09 -1.73
N LEU A 168 24.84 22.02 -0.44
CA LEU A 168 23.53 22.49 0.01
C LEU A 168 23.35 24.00 -0.20
N ARG A 169 24.39 24.79 0.06
CA ARG A 169 24.37 26.24 -0.20
C ARG A 169 24.27 26.55 -1.69
N GLN A 170 24.93 25.78 -2.56
CA GLN A 170 24.83 25.94 -4.02
C GLN A 170 23.41 25.67 -4.53
N ILE A 171 22.71 24.69 -3.96
CA ILE A 171 21.32 24.36 -4.29
C ILE A 171 20.32 25.44 -3.78
N GLY A 172 20.77 26.32 -2.87
CA GLY A 172 19.98 27.44 -2.35
C GLY A 172 19.49 27.26 -0.91
N LEU A 173 19.98 26.27 -0.16
CA LEU A 173 19.72 26.12 1.27
C LEU A 173 20.71 26.99 2.07
N THR A 174 20.22 28.10 2.64
CA THR A 174 21.10 29.11 3.25
C THR A 174 21.32 28.95 4.76
N ASP A 175 20.37 28.39 5.51
CA ASP A 175 20.50 28.18 6.97
C ASP A 175 20.97 26.75 7.26
N VAL A 176 22.23 26.47 6.85
CA VAL A 176 22.95 25.22 7.13
C VAL A 176 24.01 25.49 8.19
N ARG A 177 24.06 24.64 9.21
CA ARG A 177 25.09 24.67 10.26
C ARG A 177 25.72 23.30 10.38
N VAL A 178 27.03 23.26 10.21
CA VAL A 178 27.82 22.04 10.35
C VAL A 178 28.56 22.05 11.67
N ARG A 179 28.55 20.92 12.35
CA ARG A 179 29.23 20.66 13.62
C ARG A 179 30.06 19.39 13.52
N LEU A 180 31.15 19.37 14.27
CA LEU A 180 31.97 18.18 14.41
C LEU A 180 31.29 17.13 15.30
N PRO A 181 31.54 15.83 15.03
CA PRO A 181 31.82 14.79 16.00
C PRO A 181 31.34 14.98 17.42
N GLU A 182 32.21 15.73 18.09
CA GLU A 182 32.37 15.94 19.51
C GLU A 182 31.62 17.15 20.06
N GLU A 183 31.08 18.02 19.20
CA GLU A 183 30.35 19.21 19.65
C GLU A 183 29.02 18.85 20.33
N ALA A 184 28.57 19.67 21.29
CA ALA A 184 27.31 19.42 21.99
C ALA A 184 26.08 19.57 21.06
N VAL A 185 25.03 18.79 21.34
CA VAL A 185 23.72 18.97 20.70
C VAL A 185 23.16 20.36 21.07
N PRO A 186 22.61 21.13 20.10
CA PRO A 186 22.08 22.46 20.37
C PRO A 186 21.08 22.47 21.53
N LEU A 187 21.13 23.49 22.39
CA LEU A 187 20.21 23.62 23.53
C LEU A 187 18.80 24.07 23.15
N LYS A 188 18.57 24.48 21.89
CA LYS A 188 17.28 24.97 21.39
C LYS A 188 16.90 24.25 20.09
N GLY A 189 15.68 23.72 20.05
CA GLY A 189 15.13 23.03 18.89
C GLY A 189 14.50 23.96 17.86
N GLU A 190 15.32 24.61 17.02
CA GLU A 190 14.82 25.42 15.90
C GLU A 190 15.04 24.78 14.52
N ALA A 191 15.75 23.65 14.44
CA ALA A 191 16.06 22.99 13.19
C ALA A 191 14.82 22.33 12.57
N SER A 192 14.68 22.44 11.24
CA SER A 192 13.66 21.73 10.46
C SER A 192 14.02 20.25 10.28
N LEU A 193 15.32 19.95 10.26
CA LEU A 193 15.91 18.62 10.12
C LEU A 193 17.28 18.60 10.80
N MET A 194 17.58 17.51 11.50
CA MET A 194 18.94 17.23 11.99
C MET A 194 19.54 16.06 11.22
N VAL A 195 20.81 16.14 10.86
CA VAL A 195 21.50 15.10 10.07
C VAL A 195 22.76 14.68 10.79
N VAL A 196 23.01 13.38 10.85
CA VAL A 196 24.28 12.82 11.25
C VAL A 196 24.87 12.07 10.07
N PHE A 197 26.04 12.49 9.59
CA PHE A 197 26.85 11.72 8.66
C PHE A 197 27.94 10.99 9.45
N ASN A 198 27.76 9.70 9.65
CA ASN A 198 28.59 8.85 10.48
C ASN A 198 29.47 7.94 9.63
N ASP A 199 30.74 8.31 9.53
CA ASP A 199 31.81 7.48 8.98
C ASP A 199 32.42 6.56 10.08
N GLY A 200 31.66 6.21 11.10
CA GLY A 200 32.14 5.45 12.25
C GLY A 200 32.83 6.29 13.33
N SER A 201 33.04 7.59 13.11
CA SER A 201 33.54 8.53 14.12
C SER A 201 32.53 8.86 15.23
N PHE A 202 31.22 8.70 15.00
CA PHE A 202 30.22 8.95 16.04
C PHE A 202 30.14 7.82 17.06
N GLN A 203 30.05 8.21 18.33
CA GLN A 203 29.84 7.27 19.42
C GLN A 203 28.34 6.91 19.55
N PRO A 204 28.01 5.62 19.77
CA PRO A 204 26.67 5.15 20.09
C PRO A 204 25.88 5.97 21.11
N GLU A 205 26.52 6.34 22.21
CA GLU A 205 25.91 7.06 23.32
C GLU A 205 25.37 8.41 22.85
N ARG A 206 26.13 9.09 21.98
CA ARG A 206 25.73 10.37 21.40
C ARG A 206 24.55 10.26 20.45
N LEU A 207 24.46 9.17 19.70
CA LEU A 207 23.30 8.91 18.83
C LEU A 207 22.03 8.72 19.67
N ARG A 208 22.13 8.08 20.84
CA ARG A 208 21.00 7.96 21.80
C ARG A 208 20.62 9.31 22.40
N GLU A 209 21.58 10.14 22.77
CA GLU A 209 21.36 11.50 23.27
C GLU A 209 20.66 12.37 22.20
N LEU A 210 21.12 12.29 20.96
CA LEU A 210 20.52 12.99 19.83
C LEU A 210 19.09 12.52 19.55
N ASP A 211 18.84 11.21 19.54
CA ASP A 211 17.50 10.63 19.39
C ASP A 211 16.55 11.14 20.49
N GLN A 212 17.05 11.26 21.72
CA GLN A 212 16.27 11.82 22.83
C GLN A 212 15.95 13.29 22.63
N PHE A 213 16.95 14.08 22.32
CA PHE A 213 16.79 15.50 22.07
C PHE A 213 15.77 15.76 20.94
N CYS A 214 15.90 15.03 19.82
CA CYS A 214 14.96 15.07 18.70
C CYS A 214 13.53 14.71 19.12
N ALA A 215 13.38 13.63 19.90
CA ALA A 215 12.07 13.17 20.35
C ALA A 215 11.38 14.16 21.30
N GLU A 216 12.14 14.84 22.16
CA GLU A 216 11.66 15.86 23.10
C GLU A 216 11.23 17.14 22.37
N HIS A 217 12.01 17.56 21.37
CA HIS A 217 11.76 18.78 20.59
C HIS A 217 10.90 18.57 19.33
N ARG A 218 10.48 17.33 19.05
CA ARG A 218 9.74 16.93 17.84
C ARG A 218 10.48 17.31 16.54
N ILE A 219 11.80 17.14 16.55
CA ILE A 219 12.66 17.35 15.39
C ILE A 219 12.83 16.00 14.69
N ARG A 220 12.62 15.99 13.38
CA ARG A 220 12.91 14.85 12.52
C ARG A 220 14.42 14.78 12.29
N TRP A 221 15.00 13.59 12.22
CA TRP A 221 16.43 13.49 11.95
C TRP A 221 16.80 12.32 11.03
N LEU A 222 17.91 12.49 10.32
CA LEU A 222 18.50 11.49 9.46
C LEU A 222 19.82 11.01 10.07
N LEU A 223 20.04 9.70 10.02
CA LEU A 223 21.35 9.10 10.24
C LEU A 223 21.79 8.48 8.92
N SER A 224 22.97 8.90 8.46
CA SER A 224 23.65 8.33 7.31
C SER A 224 24.92 7.66 7.79
N GLU A 225 24.97 6.33 7.76
CA GLU A 225 26.14 5.57 8.17
C GLU A 225 26.87 5.02 6.95
N VAL A 226 28.21 5.01 6.99
CA VAL A 226 29.03 4.50 5.89
C VAL A 226 30.28 3.77 6.39
N SER A 227 30.57 2.63 5.77
CA SER A 227 31.85 1.92 5.88
C SER A 227 32.46 1.75 4.49
N GLY A 228 33.62 1.09 4.42
CA GLY A 228 34.24 0.74 3.13
C GLY A 228 33.42 -0.25 2.29
N GLU A 229 32.44 -0.96 2.87
CA GLU A 229 31.72 -2.03 2.16
C GLU A 229 30.24 -1.72 1.95
N LYS A 230 29.63 -0.86 2.76
CA LYS A 230 28.21 -0.54 2.65
C LYS A 230 27.88 0.85 3.18
N GLY A 231 26.73 1.36 2.78
CA GLY A 231 26.10 2.55 3.36
C GLY A 231 24.68 2.25 3.82
N GLU A 232 24.25 2.91 4.89
CA GLU A 232 22.90 2.81 5.45
C GLU A 232 22.29 4.20 5.71
N LEU A 233 21.01 4.38 5.32
CA LEU A 233 20.23 5.58 5.64
C LEU A 233 19.06 5.23 6.55
N PHE A 234 18.86 6.07 7.56
CA PHE A 234 17.76 5.96 8.53
C PHE A 234 17.04 7.29 8.66
N TYR A 235 15.71 7.25 8.65
CA TYR A 235 14.85 8.38 8.95
C TYR A 235 14.12 8.17 10.28
N PHE A 236 14.27 9.15 11.17
CA PHE A 236 13.72 9.13 12.50
C PHE A 236 12.71 10.24 12.70
N GLU A 237 11.46 9.86 12.95
CA GLU A 237 10.38 10.78 13.30
C GLU A 237 9.47 10.14 14.36
N ARG A 238 9.26 10.89 15.46
CA ARG A 238 8.51 10.40 16.61
C ARG A 238 7.08 10.04 16.20
N GLY A 239 6.74 8.76 16.36
CA GLY A 239 5.42 8.23 16.06
C GLY A 239 5.29 7.62 14.66
N GLU A 240 6.19 7.97 13.74
CA GLU A 240 6.22 7.46 12.36
C GLU A 240 7.19 6.29 12.21
N THR A 241 8.42 6.42 12.72
CA THR A 241 9.46 5.39 12.61
C THR A 241 9.99 4.95 13.99
N PRO A 242 10.58 3.74 14.09
CA PRO A 242 11.21 3.29 15.32
C PRO A 242 12.33 4.24 15.73
N CYS A 243 12.45 4.54 17.02
CA CYS A 243 13.55 5.38 17.52
C CYS A 243 14.90 4.64 17.44
N TYR A 244 16.01 5.36 17.63
CA TYR A 244 17.35 4.76 17.53
C TYR A 244 17.53 3.55 18.46
N CYS A 245 17.03 3.60 19.69
CA CYS A 245 17.08 2.46 20.62
C CYS A 245 16.33 1.21 20.11
N CYS A 246 15.25 1.37 19.33
CA CYS A 246 14.60 0.24 18.68
C CYS A 246 15.52 -0.34 17.61
N VAL A 247 16.08 0.52 16.76
CA VAL A 247 17.01 0.12 15.69
C VAL A 247 18.20 -0.63 16.25
N GLU A 248 18.88 -0.12 17.29
CA GLU A 248 20.02 -0.80 17.93
C GLU A 248 19.71 -2.23 18.39
N LYS A 249 18.44 -2.51 18.72
CA LYS A 249 18.03 -3.81 19.23
C LYS A 249 17.71 -4.82 18.12
N VAL A 250 17.15 -4.35 17.01
CA VAL A 250 16.64 -5.21 15.92
C VAL A 250 17.54 -5.21 14.68
N HIS A 251 18.42 -4.24 14.56
CA HIS A 251 19.34 -4.07 13.43
C HIS A 251 20.79 -4.16 13.89
N PRO A 252 21.55 -5.17 13.46
CA PRO A 252 22.97 -5.29 13.80
C PRO A 252 23.76 -4.09 13.30
N ARG A 253 24.63 -3.55 14.17
CA ARG A 253 25.50 -2.44 13.79
C ARG A 253 26.51 -2.81 12.73
N MET A 254 26.79 -1.84 11.87
CA MET A 254 27.97 -1.86 11.01
C MET A 254 29.24 -2.05 11.85
N HIS A 255 30.04 -3.06 11.51
CA HIS A 255 31.35 -3.24 12.13
C HIS A 255 32.33 -2.21 11.55
N ARG A 256 33.13 -1.59 12.43
CA ARG A 256 34.15 -0.62 12.04
C ARG A 256 35.23 -1.29 11.19
N THR A 257 35.22 -1.07 9.89
CA THR A 257 36.38 -1.37 9.03
C THR A 257 37.37 -0.20 9.12
N ILE A 258 38.59 -0.48 9.59
CA ILE A 258 39.64 0.50 9.93
C ILE A 258 40.18 1.26 8.71
N ARG A 259 39.81 0.86 7.49
CA ARG A 259 40.12 1.59 6.25
C ARG A 259 38.83 2.05 5.60
N GLN A 260 38.57 3.35 5.67
CA GLN A 260 37.63 4.00 4.78
C GLN A 260 38.37 4.37 3.51
N GLU A 261 37.93 3.79 2.40
CA GLU A 261 38.25 4.32 1.08
C GLU A 261 37.50 5.64 0.92
N SER A 262 38.26 6.72 0.66
CA SER A 262 37.72 8.08 0.55
C SER A 262 36.59 8.16 -0.50
N ASP A 263 36.73 7.43 -1.60
CA ASP A 263 35.83 7.49 -2.76
C ASP A 263 34.40 6.99 -2.45
N MET A 264 34.26 5.86 -1.74
CA MET A 264 32.93 5.33 -1.37
C MET A 264 32.23 6.22 -0.34
N THR A 265 33.02 6.82 0.55
CA THR A 265 32.51 7.76 1.54
C THR A 265 32.00 9.03 0.86
N GLU A 266 32.76 9.56 -0.11
CA GLU A 266 32.36 10.71 -0.93
C GLU A 266 31.11 10.40 -1.77
N PHE A 267 31.04 9.22 -2.40
CA PHE A 267 29.82 8.76 -3.08
C PHE A 267 28.62 8.75 -2.12
N TRP A 268 28.81 8.27 -0.89
CA TRP A 268 27.73 8.22 0.10
C TRP A 268 27.31 9.60 0.61
N VAL A 269 28.21 10.60 0.60
CA VAL A 269 27.84 12.00 0.82
C VAL A 269 26.80 12.45 -0.21
N CYS A 270 26.96 12.08 -1.49
CA CYS A 270 25.97 12.40 -2.53
C CYS A 270 24.60 11.75 -2.26
N VAL A 271 24.58 10.48 -1.85
CA VAL A 271 23.32 9.79 -1.46
C VAL A 271 22.68 10.50 -0.26
N THR A 272 23.48 10.94 0.71
CA THR A 272 23.02 11.69 1.87
C THR A 272 22.43 13.05 1.48
N LEU A 273 23.10 13.79 0.58
CA LEU A 273 22.60 15.06 0.03
C LEU A 273 21.23 14.89 -0.62
N GLN A 274 21.08 13.85 -1.45
CA GLN A 274 19.82 13.55 -2.12
C GLN A 274 18.70 13.28 -1.12
N GLU A 275 18.96 12.51 -0.07
CA GLU A 275 17.98 12.23 0.99
C GLU A 275 17.58 13.49 1.77
N ILE A 276 18.54 14.39 2.07
CA ILE A 276 18.27 15.69 2.70
C ILE A 276 17.34 16.53 1.82
N ILE A 277 17.66 16.64 0.52
CA ILE A 277 16.86 17.39 -0.45
C ILE A 277 15.44 16.82 -0.50
N TYR A 278 15.30 15.49 -0.56
CA TYR A 278 13.99 14.82 -0.61
C TYR A 278 13.19 15.06 0.66
N CYS A 279 13.84 15.00 1.83
CA CYS A 279 13.20 15.24 3.12
C CYS A 279 12.64 16.66 3.26
N LEU A 280 13.43 17.66 2.85
CA LEU A 280 13.09 19.07 3.03
C LEU A 280 12.17 19.61 1.94
N SER A 281 12.43 19.28 0.67
CA SER A 281 11.64 19.77 -0.47
C SER A 281 10.37 18.97 -0.71
N ARG A 282 10.36 17.68 -0.31
CA ARG A 282 9.33 16.69 -0.66
C ARG A 282 9.20 16.48 -2.17
N ILE A 283 10.28 16.69 -2.93
CA ILE A 283 10.25 16.51 -4.38
C ILE A 283 10.23 15.04 -4.81
N ASN A 284 10.73 14.15 -3.96
CA ASN A 284 10.71 12.71 -4.17
C ASN A 284 10.38 11.99 -2.86
N SER A 285 10.12 10.68 -2.94
CA SER A 285 10.05 9.80 -1.78
C SER A 285 11.44 9.59 -1.20
N LEU A 286 11.51 9.52 0.13
CA LEU A 286 12.74 9.20 0.84
C LEU A 286 13.17 7.75 0.58
N PHE A 287 14.47 7.52 0.45
CA PHE A 287 15.03 6.16 0.44
C PHE A 287 14.74 5.46 1.77
N SER A 288 14.91 6.18 2.89
CA SER A 288 14.80 5.68 4.25
C SER A 288 13.43 5.96 4.91
N GLY A 289 12.48 6.57 4.20
CA GLY A 289 11.25 7.13 4.81
C GLY A 289 10.55 6.24 5.85
N GLN A 290 10.24 4.99 5.50
CA GLN A 290 9.75 3.97 6.45
C GLN A 290 10.69 2.77 6.56
N TYR A 291 11.89 2.89 6.01
CA TYR A 291 12.81 1.80 5.76
C TYR A 291 14.20 2.16 6.25
N VAL A 292 15.02 1.17 6.53
CA VAL A 292 16.46 1.33 6.44
C VAL A 292 16.82 1.05 4.99
N TYR A 293 17.44 2.03 4.34
CA TYR A 293 17.99 1.84 3.01
C TYR A 293 19.44 1.41 3.15
N GLU A 294 19.78 0.25 2.61
CA GLU A 294 21.15 -0.27 2.61
C GLU A 294 21.64 -0.40 1.18
N LEU A 295 22.91 -0.06 0.94
CA LEU A 295 23.60 -0.31 -0.31
C LEU A 295 24.94 -1.00 -0.02
N ASP A 296 25.13 -2.20 -0.55
CA ASP A 296 26.41 -2.91 -0.51
C ASP A 296 27.28 -2.48 -1.70
N PHE A 297 28.43 -1.88 -1.44
CA PHE A 297 29.33 -1.35 -2.46
C PHE A 297 30.10 -2.45 -3.22
N ARG A 298 30.14 -3.67 -2.69
CA ARG A 298 30.90 -4.79 -3.30
C ARG A 298 30.17 -5.38 -4.49
N ASN A 299 28.83 -5.39 -4.45
CA ASN A 299 27.97 -5.91 -5.50
C ASN A 299 26.96 -4.90 -6.05
N TRP A 300 26.90 -3.69 -5.48
CA TRP A 300 25.94 -2.64 -5.83
C TRP A 300 24.48 -3.04 -5.64
N GLU A 301 24.21 -3.96 -4.70
CA GLU A 301 22.85 -4.35 -4.35
C GLU A 301 22.29 -3.41 -3.28
N ALA A 302 21.10 -2.87 -3.54
CA ALA A 302 20.35 -2.08 -2.58
C ALA A 302 19.20 -2.89 -1.98
N CYS A 303 18.96 -2.72 -0.69
CA CYS A 303 17.78 -3.28 -0.04
C CYS A 303 17.07 -2.25 0.86
N GLN A 304 15.76 -2.44 1.06
CA GLN A 304 14.95 -1.64 1.97
C GLN A 304 14.36 -2.55 3.05
N LEU A 305 14.77 -2.33 4.29
CA LEU A 305 14.34 -3.12 5.43
C LEU A 305 13.35 -2.34 6.27
N ARG A 306 12.20 -2.94 6.61
CA ARG A 306 11.22 -2.30 7.48
C ARG A 306 11.38 -2.79 8.91
N LEU A 307 11.94 -1.93 9.76
CA LEU A 307 12.19 -2.29 11.15
C LEU A 307 10.93 -2.11 12.02
N PRO A 308 10.63 -3.06 12.91
CA PRO A 308 9.49 -2.94 13.83
C PRO A 308 9.80 -1.97 14.97
N PHE A 309 8.75 -1.40 15.56
CA PHE A 309 8.88 -0.79 16.88
C PHE A 309 9.06 -1.90 17.92
N VAL A 310 10.00 -1.72 18.83
CA VAL A 310 10.21 -2.64 19.95
C VAL A 310 9.13 -2.38 21.01
N PRO A 311 8.23 -3.33 21.33
CA PRO A 311 7.22 -3.13 22.36
C PRO A 311 7.87 -2.92 23.73
N GLY A 312 7.39 -1.96 24.51
CA GLY A 312 8.00 -1.58 25.80
C GLY A 312 9.21 -0.65 25.66
N CYS A 313 9.65 -0.30 24.45
CA CYS A 313 10.63 0.77 24.26
C CYS A 313 10.07 2.12 24.72
N ARG A 314 10.93 3.07 25.09
CA ARG A 314 10.50 4.43 25.49
C ARG A 314 9.62 5.14 24.46
N CYS A 315 9.76 4.82 23.16
CA CYS A 315 8.93 5.38 22.10
C CYS A 315 7.55 4.70 21.99
N ARG A 316 7.39 3.51 22.56
CA ARG A 316 6.17 2.68 22.63
C ARG A 316 6.09 1.99 24.01
N PRO A 317 5.91 2.75 25.10
CA PRO A 317 5.96 2.20 26.44
C PRO A 317 4.79 1.24 26.66
N ILE A 318 5.08 0.14 27.35
CA ILE A 318 4.09 -0.82 27.84
C ILE A 318 4.44 -1.05 29.30
N ASP A 319 3.48 -0.79 30.19
CA ASP A 319 3.72 -0.84 31.63
C ASP A 319 4.24 -2.22 32.05
N ARG A 320 5.38 -2.22 32.75
CA ARG A 320 6.02 -3.42 33.31
C ARG A 320 6.33 -4.52 32.27
N PHE A 321 6.52 -4.15 31.01
CA PHE A 321 6.87 -5.09 29.95
C PHE A 321 8.24 -4.73 29.33
N ILE A 322 9.14 -5.71 29.33
CA ILE A 322 10.41 -5.63 28.62
C ILE A 322 10.36 -6.66 27.51
N CYS A 323 10.38 -6.21 26.26
CA CYS A 323 10.48 -7.11 25.11
C CYS A 323 11.85 -7.79 25.15
N GLU A 324 11.94 -9.12 25.08
CA GLU A 324 13.20 -9.82 24.82
C GLU A 324 13.38 -9.98 23.31
N GLU A 325 12.38 -10.59 22.66
CA GLU A 325 12.25 -10.74 21.22
C GLU A 325 10.98 -10.04 20.72
N VAL A 326 11.05 -9.46 19.51
CA VAL A 326 9.90 -8.77 18.91
C VAL A 326 8.95 -9.82 18.32
N PRO A 327 7.67 -9.90 18.76
CA PRO A 327 6.75 -10.91 18.25
C PRO A 327 6.53 -10.78 16.73
N LEU A 328 6.46 -11.91 16.02
CA LEU A 328 6.27 -11.92 14.55
C LEU A 328 5.01 -11.16 14.13
N ALA A 329 3.92 -11.22 14.91
CA ALA A 329 2.71 -10.45 14.64
C ALA A 329 2.96 -8.93 14.63
N VAL A 330 3.81 -8.43 15.54
CA VAL A 330 4.22 -7.02 15.58
C VAL A 330 5.07 -6.68 14.36
N VAL A 331 6.01 -7.55 13.99
CA VAL A 331 6.82 -7.39 12.77
C VAL A 331 5.94 -7.30 11.53
N TYR A 332 4.97 -8.22 11.39
CA TYR A 332 4.01 -8.23 10.28
C TYR A 332 3.19 -6.94 10.24
N GLU A 333 2.54 -6.57 11.34
CA GLU A 333 1.69 -5.38 11.43
C GLU A 333 2.45 -4.11 11.07
N HIS A 334 3.70 -3.96 11.54
CA HIS A 334 4.56 -2.86 11.14
C HIS A 334 4.98 -2.95 9.67
N SER A 335 5.29 -4.14 9.15
CA SER A 335 5.73 -4.32 7.77
C SER A 335 4.68 -3.88 6.73
N VAL A 336 3.40 -3.94 7.11
CA VAL A 336 2.26 -3.62 6.22
C VAL A 336 1.53 -2.32 6.60
N ALA A 337 1.97 -1.60 7.63
CA ALA A 337 1.37 -0.34 8.04
C ALA A 337 1.55 0.72 6.94
N PHE A 338 0.56 1.60 6.74
CA PHE A 338 0.74 2.75 5.86
C PHE A 338 1.47 3.88 6.60
N PRO A 339 2.32 4.68 5.91
CA PRO A 339 2.83 5.92 6.49
C PRO A 339 1.69 6.86 6.84
N SER A 340 1.91 7.77 7.79
CA SER A 340 0.94 8.84 7.97
C SER A 340 0.96 9.80 6.77
N HIS A 341 -0.06 10.66 6.71
CA HIS A 341 -0.26 11.57 5.58
C HIS A 341 0.98 12.45 5.30
N ASN A 342 1.76 12.75 6.34
CA ASN A 342 2.95 13.58 6.16
C ASN A 342 4.05 12.86 5.37
N LEU A 343 4.12 11.53 5.31
CA LEU A 343 5.12 10.74 4.57
C LEU A 343 4.53 10.09 3.31
N THR A 344 3.20 10.02 3.19
CA THR A 344 2.54 9.60 1.95
C THR A 344 2.72 10.60 0.82
N THR A 345 2.78 10.11 -0.40
CA THR A 345 2.75 10.93 -1.62
C THR A 345 1.34 10.89 -2.23
N PRO A 346 0.70 12.03 -2.51
CA PRO A 346 -0.60 12.06 -3.19
C PRO A 346 -0.67 11.24 -4.49
N LYS A 347 0.44 11.11 -5.24
CA LYS A 347 0.52 10.28 -6.45
C LYS A 347 0.28 8.78 -6.19
N SER A 348 0.60 8.27 -4.99
CA SER A 348 0.40 6.84 -4.66
C SER A 348 -1.07 6.38 -4.76
N HIS A 349 -2.05 7.30 -4.62
CA HIS A 349 -3.48 7.02 -4.80
C HIS A 349 -3.87 6.75 -6.26
N GLN A 350 -3.05 7.16 -7.24
CA GLN A 350 -3.36 6.98 -8.67
C GLN A 350 -3.06 5.55 -9.17
N ILE A 351 -2.40 4.72 -8.36
CA ILE A 351 -2.08 3.32 -8.67
C ILE A 351 -3.35 2.45 -8.83
N HIS A 352 -4.50 2.92 -8.34
CA HIS A 352 -5.77 2.18 -8.41
C HIS A 352 -6.35 1.98 -9.83
N TYR A 353 -5.87 2.68 -10.85
CA TYR A 353 -6.40 2.63 -12.22
C TYR A 353 -5.70 1.63 -13.15
N ARG A 354 -4.88 0.70 -12.64
CA ARG A 354 -4.26 -0.35 -13.47
C ARG A 354 -5.32 -1.35 -13.99
N VAL A 355 -5.39 -1.49 -15.32
CA VAL A 355 -6.31 -2.37 -16.07
C VAL A 355 -6.20 -3.84 -15.63
N SER A 356 -5.03 -4.27 -15.12
CA SER A 356 -4.77 -5.62 -14.60
C SER A 356 -5.68 -6.05 -13.44
N ASN A 357 -6.35 -5.11 -12.76
CA ASN A 357 -7.27 -5.44 -11.67
C ASN A 357 -8.58 -6.07 -12.15
N THR A 358 -9.00 -5.84 -13.40
CA THR A 358 -10.32 -6.28 -13.89
C THR A 358 -10.36 -7.79 -14.17
N GLU A 359 -9.26 -8.35 -14.65
CA GLU A 359 -9.16 -9.81 -14.90
C GLU A 359 -9.16 -10.59 -13.59
N LEU A 360 -8.50 -10.07 -12.54
CA LEU A 360 -8.48 -10.70 -11.22
C LEU A 360 -9.88 -10.80 -10.60
N ILE A 361 -10.73 -9.77 -10.76
CA ILE A 361 -12.10 -9.78 -10.25
C ILE A 361 -12.92 -10.95 -10.82
N ARG A 362 -12.62 -11.35 -12.06
CA ARG A 362 -13.31 -12.42 -12.80
C ARG A 362 -12.61 -13.78 -12.73
N SER A 363 -11.50 -13.88 -12.01
CA SER A 363 -10.81 -15.15 -11.79
C SER A 363 -11.50 -15.92 -10.66
N PHE A 364 -12.15 -17.04 -11.00
CA PHE A 364 -12.82 -17.92 -10.05
C PHE A 364 -12.10 -19.27 -10.02
N LYS A 365 -11.85 -19.80 -8.82
CA LYS A 365 -11.40 -21.17 -8.66
C LYS A 365 -12.53 -22.12 -9.06
N ARG A 366 -12.16 -23.14 -9.84
CA ARG A 366 -13.05 -24.21 -10.27
C ARG A 366 -12.33 -25.52 -10.01
N VAL A 367 -13.06 -26.50 -9.47
CA VAL A 367 -12.55 -27.85 -9.28
C VAL A 367 -13.17 -28.74 -10.36
N THR A 368 -12.35 -29.28 -11.25
CA THR A 368 -12.85 -30.09 -12.37
C THR A 368 -12.89 -31.57 -11.98
N ASN A 369 -13.81 -32.33 -12.55
CA ASN A 369 -13.93 -33.79 -12.43
C ASN A 369 -14.37 -34.31 -11.04
N PHE A 370 -15.03 -33.47 -10.23
CA PHE A 370 -15.67 -33.89 -8.98
C PHE A 370 -17.19 -33.98 -9.15
N PRO A 371 -17.87 -34.92 -8.46
CA PRO A 371 -19.34 -34.94 -8.41
C PRO A 371 -19.88 -33.61 -7.86
N THR A 372 -20.95 -33.09 -8.45
CA THR A 372 -21.54 -31.80 -8.09
C THR A 372 -22.97 -31.93 -7.58
N ILE A 373 -23.36 -31.03 -6.67
CA ILE A 373 -24.73 -30.82 -6.21
C ILE A 373 -25.13 -29.40 -6.63
N ASP A 374 -26.14 -29.28 -7.50
CA ASP A 374 -26.71 -27.97 -7.86
C ASP A 374 -27.46 -27.38 -6.66
N LEU A 375 -27.20 -26.11 -6.36
CA LEU A 375 -27.91 -25.42 -5.28
C LEU A 375 -29.16 -24.71 -5.80
N PRO A 376 -30.25 -24.65 -5.02
CA PRO A 376 -31.46 -23.97 -5.45
C PRO A 376 -31.18 -22.49 -5.76
N PRO A 377 -31.79 -21.91 -6.80
CA PRO A 377 -31.55 -20.51 -7.16
C PRO A 377 -32.06 -19.57 -6.06
N TYR A 378 -31.47 -18.38 -5.94
CA TYR A 378 -31.76 -17.40 -4.89
C TYR A 378 -33.26 -17.15 -4.61
N ARG A 379 -34.10 -17.21 -5.65
CA ARG A 379 -35.55 -17.00 -5.54
C ARG A 379 -36.27 -18.07 -4.71
N GLU A 380 -35.71 -19.27 -4.62
CA GLU A 380 -36.25 -20.45 -3.94
C GLU A 380 -35.64 -20.67 -2.53
N LEU A 381 -34.66 -19.85 -2.13
CA LEU A 381 -33.98 -19.97 -0.83
C LEU A 381 -34.82 -19.39 0.33
N PRO A 382 -34.74 -19.99 1.54
CA PRO A 382 -35.49 -19.53 2.71
C PRO A 382 -34.91 -18.20 3.20
N LYS A 383 -35.62 -17.09 2.99
CA LYS A 383 -35.10 -15.76 3.37
C LYS A 383 -35.41 -15.46 4.84
N PRO A 384 -34.43 -14.97 5.63
CA PRO A 384 -34.69 -14.55 7.01
C PRO A 384 -35.72 -13.42 7.04
N GLU A 385 -36.59 -13.41 8.06
CA GLU A 385 -37.59 -12.35 8.21
C GLU A 385 -36.91 -10.99 8.46
N LYS A 386 -37.32 -9.94 7.74
CA LYS A 386 -36.67 -8.61 7.77
C LYS A 386 -36.61 -7.92 9.14
N ARG A 387 -37.34 -8.40 10.16
CA ARG A 387 -37.52 -7.74 11.47
C ARG A 387 -36.47 -8.10 12.52
N THR A 388 -35.55 -9.03 12.27
CA THR A 388 -34.69 -9.62 13.31
C THR A 388 -33.24 -9.12 13.33
N LEU A 389 -32.77 -8.36 12.33
CA LEU A 389 -31.34 -8.01 12.20
C LEU A 389 -30.69 -7.34 13.45
N PRO A 390 -31.35 -6.43 14.21
CA PRO A 390 -30.73 -5.82 15.39
C PRO A 390 -30.64 -6.76 16.62
N SER A 391 -31.47 -7.79 16.72
CA SER A 391 -31.51 -8.72 17.86
C SER A 391 -30.60 -9.95 17.67
N LEU A 392 -30.08 -10.19 16.46
CA LEU A 392 -29.28 -11.37 16.09
C LEU A 392 -27.77 -11.20 16.34
N ALA A 393 -27.30 -10.02 16.73
CA ALA A 393 -25.89 -9.79 17.06
C ALA A 393 -25.49 -10.32 18.45
N ASN A 394 -26.47 -10.53 19.36
CA ASN A 394 -26.25 -10.91 20.77
C ASN A 394 -27.11 -12.11 21.23
N GLY A 395 -27.67 -12.91 20.32
CA GLY A 395 -28.64 -13.96 20.67
C GLY A 395 -27.99 -15.26 21.13
N GLN A 396 -28.11 -15.58 22.43
CA GLN A 396 -27.86 -16.93 22.96
C GLN A 396 -28.78 -17.95 22.29
N ALA A 397 -28.22 -19.10 21.88
CA ALA A 397 -28.95 -20.19 21.26
C ALA A 397 -30.11 -20.69 22.16
N SER A 398 -31.32 -20.78 21.60
CA SER A 398 -32.45 -21.46 22.24
C SER A 398 -32.20 -22.97 22.24
N SER A 399 -32.28 -23.61 23.40
CA SER A 399 -31.92 -25.01 23.65
C SER A 399 -32.99 -26.03 23.19
N THR A 400 -33.66 -25.78 22.07
CA THR A 400 -34.61 -26.75 21.49
C THR A 400 -33.92 -27.57 20.41
N LEU A 401 -34.24 -28.88 20.35
CA LEU A 401 -33.85 -29.78 19.26
C LEU A 401 -34.13 -29.11 17.91
N SER A 402 -33.08 -28.59 17.28
CA SER A 402 -33.21 -27.91 15.99
C SER A 402 -33.45 -28.96 14.91
N PRO A 403 -34.33 -28.69 13.94
CA PRO A 403 -34.49 -29.56 12.77
C PRO A 403 -33.14 -29.71 12.03
N PRO A 404 -32.94 -30.80 11.27
CA PRO A 404 -31.70 -31.00 10.53
C PRO A 404 -31.46 -29.82 9.56
N VAL A 405 -30.22 -29.38 9.45
CA VAL A 405 -29.80 -28.37 8.47
C VAL A 405 -30.13 -28.87 7.07
N THR A 406 -30.81 -28.06 6.27
CA THR A 406 -31.23 -28.41 4.90
C THR A 406 -30.31 -27.82 3.84
N LEU A 407 -30.25 -28.43 2.65
CA LEU A 407 -29.49 -27.92 1.52
C LEU A 407 -29.85 -26.47 1.12
N PRO A 408 -31.13 -26.03 1.08
CA PRO A 408 -31.47 -24.63 0.82
C PRO A 408 -30.95 -23.65 1.89
N GLN A 409 -30.94 -24.03 3.17
CA GLN A 409 -30.34 -23.20 4.22
C GLN A 409 -28.83 -23.07 4.01
N LEU A 410 -28.16 -24.20 3.73
CA LEU A 410 -26.71 -24.22 3.45
C LEU A 410 -26.35 -23.40 2.20
N ALA A 411 -27.16 -23.50 1.14
CA ALA A 411 -27.02 -22.73 -0.09
C ALA A 411 -27.07 -21.23 0.18
N LEU A 412 -27.97 -20.77 1.07
CA LEU A 412 -28.08 -19.36 1.41
C LEU A 412 -26.87 -18.86 2.21
N LEU A 413 -26.39 -19.65 3.18
CA LEU A 413 -25.16 -19.33 3.92
C LEU A 413 -23.98 -19.16 2.94
N ALA A 414 -23.77 -20.13 2.05
CA ALA A 414 -22.70 -20.07 1.05
C ALA A 414 -22.85 -18.87 0.09
N LEU A 415 -24.08 -18.59 -0.36
CA LEU A 415 -24.38 -17.48 -1.25
C LEU A 415 -24.08 -16.12 -0.62
N TYR A 416 -24.51 -15.89 0.62
CA TYR A 416 -24.26 -14.63 1.31
C TYR A 416 -22.81 -14.50 1.78
N GLY A 417 -22.16 -15.60 2.17
CA GLY A 417 -20.77 -15.61 2.58
C GLY A 417 -19.80 -15.32 1.42
N ALA A 418 -19.89 -16.07 0.33
CA ALA A 418 -18.90 -16.06 -0.76
C ALA A 418 -19.49 -15.98 -2.18
N GLY A 419 -20.81 -15.95 -2.31
CA GLY A 419 -21.49 -16.00 -3.60
C GLY A 419 -21.57 -14.68 -4.36
N ILE A 420 -22.09 -14.77 -5.59
CA ILE A 420 -22.24 -13.66 -6.52
C ILE A 420 -23.71 -13.22 -6.54
N LYS A 421 -23.93 -11.91 -6.40
CA LYS A 421 -25.26 -11.28 -6.42
C LYS A 421 -25.72 -10.99 -7.85
N SER A 422 -24.85 -10.41 -8.67
CA SER A 422 -25.11 -10.21 -10.10
C SER A 422 -23.81 -10.08 -10.89
N GLN A 423 -23.89 -10.36 -12.20
CA GLN A 423 -22.82 -10.11 -13.15
C GLN A 423 -23.40 -9.37 -14.36
N GLU A 424 -23.12 -8.07 -14.49
CA GLU A 424 -23.70 -7.21 -15.52
C GLU A 424 -22.63 -6.31 -16.12
N ASN A 425 -22.60 -6.16 -17.46
CA ASN A 425 -21.66 -5.29 -18.17
C ASN A 425 -20.18 -5.47 -17.76
N GLY A 426 -19.81 -6.69 -17.37
CA GLY A 426 -18.46 -7.00 -16.92
C GLY A 426 -18.12 -6.62 -15.47
N GLN A 427 -19.08 -6.11 -14.70
CA GLN A 427 -18.99 -5.91 -13.26
C GLN A 427 -19.51 -7.15 -12.52
N VAL A 428 -18.79 -7.56 -11.48
CA VAL A 428 -19.18 -8.67 -10.60
C VAL A 428 -19.62 -8.07 -9.27
N ASN A 429 -20.89 -8.21 -8.89
CA ASN A 429 -21.39 -7.76 -7.60
C ASN A 429 -21.47 -8.96 -6.65
N ARG A 430 -20.83 -8.86 -5.49
CA ARG A 430 -20.79 -9.91 -4.46
C ARG A 430 -21.76 -9.59 -3.32
N TRP A 431 -22.19 -10.62 -2.59
CA TRP A 431 -22.99 -10.41 -1.37
C TRP A 431 -22.13 -9.90 -0.22
N SER A 432 -20.95 -10.49 -0.02
CA SER A 432 -19.93 -10.00 0.90
C SER A 432 -18.99 -9.01 0.21
N ALA A 433 -18.72 -7.89 0.88
CA ALA A 433 -17.69 -6.95 0.45
C ALA A 433 -16.30 -7.61 0.56
N THR A 434 -15.44 -7.35 -0.41
CA THR A 434 -14.05 -7.85 -0.42
C THR A 434 -13.09 -6.76 -0.87
N GLY A 435 -11.82 -6.83 -0.44
CA GLY A 435 -10.77 -5.89 -0.82
C GLY A 435 -10.65 -5.74 -2.33
N GLY A 436 -10.98 -4.55 -2.85
CA GLY A 436 -10.96 -4.28 -4.29
C GLY A 436 -11.93 -5.11 -5.12
N ASN A 437 -12.95 -5.71 -4.47
CA ASN A 437 -13.91 -6.65 -5.06
C ASN A 437 -13.27 -7.91 -5.67
N LEU A 438 -12.08 -8.29 -5.19
CA LEU A 438 -11.33 -9.40 -5.77
C LEU A 438 -12.00 -10.75 -5.51
N GLY A 439 -12.77 -10.93 -4.43
CA GLY A 439 -13.33 -12.22 -4.07
C GLY A 439 -12.22 -13.19 -3.64
N SER A 440 -11.64 -12.91 -2.47
CA SER A 440 -10.54 -13.67 -1.86
C SER A 440 -11.03 -14.94 -1.16
N VAL A 441 -12.23 -14.91 -0.58
CA VAL A 441 -12.81 -16.02 0.19
C VAL A 441 -13.29 -17.14 -0.71
N GLU A 442 -12.62 -18.28 -0.62
CA GLU A 442 -13.00 -19.57 -1.18
C GLU A 442 -13.63 -20.41 -0.08
N LEU A 443 -14.89 -20.82 -0.27
CA LEU A 443 -15.66 -21.46 0.79
C LEU A 443 -15.66 -22.98 0.63
N TYR A 444 -15.20 -23.66 1.66
CA TYR A 444 -15.23 -25.11 1.79
C TYR A 444 -16.22 -25.51 2.88
N LEU A 445 -16.80 -26.70 2.74
CA LEU A 445 -17.81 -27.21 3.66
C LEU A 445 -17.45 -28.64 4.04
N ILE A 446 -17.23 -28.90 5.33
CA ILE A 446 -17.11 -30.25 5.89
C ILE A 446 -18.49 -30.64 6.40
N VAL A 447 -19.23 -31.39 5.59
CA VAL A 447 -20.60 -31.80 5.86
C VAL A 447 -20.59 -33.10 6.63
N ARG A 448 -21.23 -33.10 7.80
CA ARG A 448 -21.48 -34.31 8.61
C ARG A 448 -22.91 -34.81 8.45
N ARG A 449 -23.89 -33.90 8.57
CA ARG A 449 -25.32 -34.23 8.57
C ARG A 449 -26.14 -33.05 8.04
N VAL A 450 -26.37 -33.02 6.73
CA VAL A 450 -27.22 -32.03 6.05
C VAL A 450 -28.24 -32.76 5.17
N GLU A 451 -29.51 -32.40 5.28
CA GLU A 451 -30.54 -32.95 4.43
C GLU A 451 -30.34 -32.47 2.98
N GLY A 452 -30.14 -33.41 2.05
CA GLY A 452 -29.85 -33.12 0.64
C GLY A 452 -28.37 -33.05 0.27
N ALA A 453 -27.44 -33.27 1.23
CA ALA A 453 -26.01 -33.42 0.95
C ALA A 453 -25.42 -34.58 1.77
N GLY A 454 -24.74 -35.52 1.11
CA GLY A 454 -24.02 -36.61 1.78
C GLY A 454 -22.86 -36.08 2.64
N ALA A 455 -22.43 -36.87 3.64
CA ALA A 455 -21.26 -36.51 4.42
C ALA A 455 -20.00 -36.46 3.53
N GLY A 456 -19.15 -35.45 3.71
CA GLY A 456 -18.02 -35.21 2.83
C GLY A 456 -17.44 -33.79 2.92
N ILE A 457 -16.38 -33.56 2.15
CA ILE A 457 -15.76 -32.25 1.95
C ILE A 457 -16.20 -31.70 0.61
N TYR A 458 -16.76 -30.50 0.62
CA TYR A 458 -17.27 -29.81 -0.56
C TYR A 458 -16.58 -28.47 -0.75
N PHE A 459 -16.41 -28.08 -2.01
CA PHE A 459 -16.04 -26.71 -2.39
C PHE A 459 -17.22 -26.01 -3.04
N TYR A 460 -17.49 -24.78 -2.61
CA TYR A 460 -18.55 -23.95 -3.18
C TYR A 460 -18.04 -23.19 -4.41
N GLU A 461 -18.50 -23.61 -5.60
CA GLU A 461 -18.19 -22.92 -6.85
C GLU A 461 -19.11 -21.70 -7.01
N SER A 462 -18.66 -20.55 -6.48
CA SER A 462 -19.43 -19.30 -6.44
C SER A 462 -19.94 -18.80 -7.80
N GLU A 463 -19.22 -19.09 -8.89
CA GLU A 463 -19.61 -18.66 -10.24
C GLU A 463 -20.83 -19.42 -10.78
N LYS A 464 -20.93 -20.73 -10.47
CA LYS A 464 -22.02 -21.59 -10.93
C LYS A 464 -23.09 -21.82 -9.87
N HIS A 465 -22.86 -21.38 -8.64
CA HIS A 465 -23.72 -21.61 -7.49
C HIS A 465 -24.00 -23.12 -7.27
N LEU A 466 -22.94 -23.90 -7.07
CA LEU A 466 -23.02 -25.35 -6.81
C LEU A 466 -21.99 -25.80 -5.77
N LEU A 467 -22.15 -27.02 -5.24
CA LEU A 467 -21.16 -27.67 -4.39
C LEU A 467 -20.46 -28.79 -5.16
N ALA A 468 -19.13 -28.75 -5.23
CA ALA A 468 -18.31 -29.83 -5.78
C ALA A 468 -17.76 -30.69 -4.64
N CYS A 469 -18.09 -31.99 -4.64
CA CYS A 469 -17.67 -32.95 -3.62
C CYS A 469 -16.22 -33.40 -3.85
N ILE A 470 -15.28 -32.86 -3.07
CA ILE A 470 -13.85 -33.16 -3.17
C ILE A 470 -13.50 -34.52 -2.54
N GLU A 471 -14.20 -34.86 -1.46
CA GLU A 471 -13.99 -36.11 -0.73
C GLU A 471 -15.33 -36.59 -0.14
N VAL A 472 -15.68 -37.86 -0.35
CA VAL A 472 -16.84 -38.50 0.29
C VAL A 472 -16.40 -39.09 1.62
N LEU A 473 -17.16 -38.81 2.69
CA LEU A 473 -16.88 -39.28 4.05
C LEU A 473 -18.10 -39.99 4.63
N SER A 474 -17.89 -40.85 5.62
CA SER A 474 -18.96 -41.22 6.55
C SER A 474 -19.23 -40.09 7.54
N GLY A 475 -20.40 -40.08 8.18
CA GLY A 475 -20.70 -39.10 9.24
C GLY A 475 -19.71 -39.17 10.40
N GLU A 476 -19.22 -40.37 10.74
CA GLU A 476 -18.20 -40.57 11.78
C GLU A 476 -16.83 -40.02 11.36
N GLN A 477 -16.44 -40.19 10.10
CA GLN A 477 -15.19 -39.64 9.56
C GLN A 477 -15.23 -38.11 9.50
N ALA A 478 -16.36 -37.52 9.08
CA ALA A 478 -16.54 -36.08 9.08
C ALA A 478 -16.52 -35.51 10.51
N GLU A 479 -17.14 -36.21 11.46
CA GLU A 479 -17.08 -35.84 12.89
C GLU A 479 -15.65 -35.89 13.43
N ALA A 480 -14.91 -36.97 13.18
CA ALA A 480 -13.53 -37.12 13.60
C ALA A 480 -12.65 -35.99 13.06
N LEU A 481 -12.79 -35.69 11.76
CA LEU A 481 -12.06 -34.59 11.11
C LEU A 481 -12.38 -33.23 11.75
N ILE A 482 -13.66 -32.93 11.99
CA ILE A 482 -14.04 -31.65 12.61
C ILE A 482 -13.44 -31.54 14.02
N ARG A 483 -13.50 -32.62 14.83
CA ARG A 483 -12.94 -32.62 16.19
C ARG A 483 -11.41 -32.52 16.22
N GLU A 484 -10.75 -33.05 15.20
CA GLU A 484 -9.30 -32.90 15.01
C GLU A 484 -8.94 -31.48 14.59
N ALA A 485 -9.73 -30.88 13.69
CA ALA A 485 -9.40 -29.62 13.05
C ALA A 485 -9.75 -28.36 13.88
N VAL A 486 -10.78 -28.40 14.73
CA VAL A 486 -11.28 -27.19 15.42
C VAL A 486 -11.61 -27.43 16.89
N GLU A 487 -11.41 -26.40 17.72
CA GLU A 487 -11.93 -26.36 19.09
C GLU A 487 -13.33 -25.73 19.10
N THR A 488 -14.35 -26.46 19.56
CA THR A 488 -15.73 -25.98 19.71
C THR A 488 -16.13 -25.84 21.18
N ALA A 489 -16.96 -24.85 21.50
CA ALA A 489 -17.48 -24.64 22.85
C ALA A 489 -18.48 -25.73 23.28
N THR A 490 -19.06 -26.47 22.34
CA THR A 490 -20.04 -27.52 22.60
C THR A 490 -19.46 -28.93 22.42
N VAL A 491 -20.03 -29.91 23.13
CA VAL A 491 -19.66 -31.33 23.01
C VAL A 491 -20.21 -31.97 21.72
N ASN A 492 -21.34 -31.44 21.24
CA ASN A 492 -22.00 -31.92 20.02
C ASN A 492 -21.13 -31.58 18.80
N ALA A 493 -20.96 -32.53 17.88
CA ALA A 493 -20.31 -32.22 16.62
C ALA A 493 -21.26 -31.42 15.71
N PRO A 494 -20.79 -30.36 15.02
CA PRO A 494 -21.63 -29.57 14.14
C PRO A 494 -22.16 -30.41 12.97
N ALA A 495 -23.34 -30.04 12.47
CA ALA A 495 -23.92 -30.61 11.25
C ALA A 495 -23.06 -30.31 10.01
N VAL A 496 -22.44 -29.13 9.98
CA VAL A 496 -21.50 -28.70 8.95
C VAL A 496 -20.51 -27.68 9.51
N LEU A 497 -19.24 -27.79 9.11
CA LEU A 497 -18.23 -26.76 9.32
C LEU A 497 -17.98 -26.03 8.00
N LEU A 498 -18.30 -24.74 7.93
CA LEU A 498 -17.97 -23.89 6.80
C LEU A 498 -16.59 -23.27 7.04
N VAL A 499 -15.65 -23.49 6.13
CA VAL A 499 -14.26 -23.02 6.23
C VAL A 499 -13.99 -22.01 5.12
N ALA A 500 -13.65 -20.78 5.51
CA ALA A 500 -13.19 -19.74 4.61
C ALA A 500 -11.68 -19.90 4.37
N ALA A 501 -11.30 -20.39 3.20
CA ALA A 501 -9.92 -20.40 2.73
C ALA A 501 -9.70 -19.13 1.87
N SER A 502 -8.78 -18.26 2.25
CA SER A 502 -8.53 -17.04 1.49
C SER A 502 -7.43 -17.24 0.47
N ASN A 503 -7.67 -16.83 -0.78
CA ASN A 503 -6.71 -16.79 -1.86
C ASN A 503 -5.82 -15.53 -1.75
N VAL A 504 -4.86 -15.57 -0.82
CA VAL A 504 -3.89 -14.50 -0.56
C VAL A 504 -3.05 -14.19 -1.80
N GLY A 505 -2.71 -15.21 -2.60
CA GLY A 505 -1.97 -15.07 -3.86
C GLY A 505 -2.69 -14.17 -4.88
N LYS A 506 -4.01 -14.28 -4.97
CA LYS A 506 -4.84 -13.42 -5.83
C LYS A 506 -4.88 -11.97 -5.32
N VAL A 507 -4.98 -11.79 -4.00
CA VAL A 507 -5.06 -10.45 -3.38
C VAL A 507 -3.70 -9.74 -3.43
N SER A 508 -2.59 -10.48 -3.31
CA SER A 508 -1.23 -9.92 -3.32
C SER A 508 -0.85 -9.27 -4.64
N VAL A 509 -1.46 -9.67 -5.77
CA VAL A 509 -1.26 -9.00 -7.07
C VAL A 509 -1.61 -7.50 -7.00
N LYS A 510 -2.60 -7.13 -6.17
CA LYS A 510 -3.01 -5.73 -5.99
C LYS A 510 -2.47 -5.10 -4.71
N TYR A 511 -2.31 -5.87 -3.64
CA TYR A 511 -2.04 -5.36 -2.30
C TYR A 511 -0.71 -5.82 -1.69
N ASN A 512 0.14 -6.52 -2.44
CA ASN A 512 1.44 -7.02 -1.98
C ASN A 512 1.34 -7.72 -0.61
N SER A 513 2.20 -7.40 0.34
CA SER A 513 2.23 -7.99 1.69
C SER A 513 1.00 -7.67 2.55
N PHE A 514 0.26 -6.59 2.25
CA PHE A 514 -0.98 -6.23 2.94
C PHE A 514 -2.16 -7.17 2.57
N SER A 515 -1.96 -8.06 1.60
CA SER A 515 -2.96 -9.03 1.14
C SER A 515 -3.45 -9.97 2.21
N TYR A 516 -2.58 -10.44 3.11
CA TYR A 516 -2.98 -11.36 4.18
C TYR A 516 -3.99 -10.69 5.14
N ARG A 517 -3.74 -9.44 5.54
CA ARG A 517 -4.70 -8.68 6.36
C ARG A 517 -6.04 -8.47 5.66
N ILE A 518 -6.02 -8.13 4.36
CA ILE A 518 -7.25 -8.00 3.58
C ILE A 518 -8.00 -9.33 3.52
N ALA A 519 -7.31 -10.44 3.27
CA ALA A 519 -7.89 -11.77 3.27
C ALA A 519 -8.58 -12.11 4.60
N CYS A 520 -7.93 -11.84 5.75
CA CYS A 520 -8.54 -12.02 7.06
C CYS A 520 -9.79 -11.14 7.27
N LEU A 521 -9.76 -9.88 6.82
CA LEU A 521 -10.91 -8.97 6.90
C LEU A 521 -12.07 -9.45 6.01
N ASP A 522 -11.76 -9.87 4.78
CA ASP A 522 -12.75 -10.42 3.85
C ASP A 522 -13.41 -11.68 4.41
N ALA A 523 -12.63 -12.58 5.03
CA ALA A 523 -13.14 -13.76 5.72
C ALA A 523 -14.03 -13.39 6.91
N GLY A 524 -13.63 -12.41 7.72
CA GLY A 524 -14.46 -11.88 8.81
C GLY A 524 -15.80 -11.34 8.34
N VAL A 525 -15.83 -10.60 7.23
CA VAL A 525 -17.08 -10.11 6.61
C VAL A 525 -17.96 -11.28 6.15
N ALA A 526 -17.37 -12.28 5.47
CA ALA A 526 -18.08 -13.45 5.02
C ALA A 526 -18.69 -14.26 6.18
N LEU A 527 -17.90 -14.51 7.24
CA LEU A 527 -18.34 -15.22 8.44
C LEU A 527 -19.44 -14.45 9.19
N ALA A 528 -19.32 -13.12 9.30
CA ALA A 528 -20.35 -12.29 9.90
C ALA A 528 -21.67 -12.36 9.12
N GLN A 529 -21.62 -12.29 7.78
CA GLN A 529 -22.80 -12.48 6.94
C GLN A 529 -23.43 -13.85 7.15
N MET A 530 -22.63 -14.92 7.17
CA MET A 530 -23.12 -16.28 7.39
C MET A 530 -23.71 -16.47 8.79
N SER A 531 -23.07 -15.96 9.84
CA SER A 531 -23.56 -16.06 11.22
C SER A 531 -24.88 -15.31 11.42
N VAL A 532 -24.98 -14.07 10.91
CA VAL A 532 -26.25 -13.30 10.93
C VAL A 532 -27.35 -14.03 10.16
N THR A 533 -27.00 -14.66 9.04
CA THR A 533 -27.95 -15.44 8.24
C THR A 533 -28.39 -16.71 8.95
N ALA A 534 -27.46 -17.44 9.57
CA ALA A 534 -27.75 -18.62 10.37
C ALA A 534 -28.68 -18.28 11.53
N ASN A 535 -28.40 -17.20 12.26
CA ASN A 535 -29.28 -16.70 13.32
C ASN A 535 -30.68 -16.36 12.78
N GLY A 536 -30.77 -15.71 11.61
CA GLY A 536 -32.07 -15.40 10.99
C GLY A 536 -32.84 -16.61 10.44
N LEU A 537 -32.19 -17.77 10.35
CA LEU A 537 -32.78 -19.06 9.98
C LEU A 537 -32.99 -19.97 11.20
N ASP A 538 -32.80 -19.44 12.42
CA ASP A 538 -32.85 -20.17 13.68
C ASP A 538 -31.87 -21.36 13.73
N LEU A 539 -30.71 -21.24 13.07
CA LEU A 539 -29.64 -22.23 13.07
C LEU A 539 -28.60 -21.90 14.16
N PRO A 540 -28.44 -22.74 15.18
CA PRO A 540 -27.38 -22.54 16.17
C PRO A 540 -26.01 -22.60 15.48
N ASN A 541 -25.16 -21.61 15.76
CA ASN A 541 -23.85 -21.49 15.13
C ASN A 541 -22.79 -20.96 16.08
N GLU A 542 -21.53 -21.26 15.76
CA GLU A 542 -20.35 -20.83 16.50
C GLU A 542 -19.28 -20.37 15.51
N VAL A 543 -18.80 -19.13 15.66
CA VAL A 543 -17.61 -18.66 14.95
C VAL A 543 -16.39 -19.28 15.61
N ILE A 544 -15.65 -20.08 14.85
CA ILE A 544 -14.49 -20.80 15.36
C ILE A 544 -13.29 -19.85 15.45
N THR A 545 -12.72 -19.72 16.64
CA THR A 545 -11.56 -18.85 16.90
C THR A 545 -10.23 -19.60 16.99
N ARG A 546 -10.26 -20.93 16.97
CA ARG A 546 -9.07 -21.79 17.07
C ARG A 546 -9.22 -23.02 16.18
N TRP A 547 -8.22 -23.27 15.35
CA TRP A 547 -8.17 -24.40 14.43
C TRP A 547 -6.73 -24.82 14.18
N ASP A 548 -6.55 -26.07 13.72
CA ASP A 548 -5.29 -26.55 13.19
C ASP A 548 -5.21 -26.22 11.69
N ASP A 549 -4.34 -25.26 11.35
CA ASP A 549 -4.16 -24.79 9.97
C ASP A 549 -3.60 -25.89 9.06
N TYR A 550 -2.75 -26.79 9.58
CA TYR A 550 -2.15 -27.86 8.78
C TYR A 550 -3.17 -28.93 8.42
N VAL A 551 -3.99 -29.36 9.38
CA VAL A 551 -5.06 -30.36 9.14
C VAL A 551 -6.04 -29.83 8.10
N LEU A 552 -6.53 -28.60 8.27
CA LEU A 552 -7.48 -28.01 7.33
C LEU A 552 -6.83 -27.74 5.96
N ALA A 553 -5.61 -27.19 5.90
CA ALA A 553 -4.96 -26.92 4.63
C ALA A 553 -4.72 -28.19 3.81
N ASP A 554 -4.29 -29.28 4.45
CA ASP A 554 -4.08 -30.58 3.81
C ASP A 554 -5.41 -31.17 3.30
N ARG A 555 -6.41 -31.28 4.18
CA ARG A 555 -7.70 -31.91 3.84
C ARG A 555 -8.49 -31.13 2.81
N LEU A 556 -8.40 -29.80 2.80
CA LEU A 556 -9.03 -28.94 1.80
C LEU A 556 -8.21 -28.80 0.51
N ARG A 557 -7.00 -29.39 0.46
CA ARG A 557 -6.06 -29.33 -0.67
C ARG A 557 -5.71 -27.90 -1.06
N LEU A 558 -5.43 -27.06 -0.05
CA LEU A 558 -5.09 -25.66 -0.26
C LEU A 558 -3.71 -25.53 -0.93
N MET A 559 -3.59 -24.57 -1.84
CA MET A 559 -2.34 -24.29 -2.53
C MET A 559 -1.34 -23.62 -1.58
N PRO A 560 -0.18 -24.25 -1.29
CA PRO A 560 0.81 -23.68 -0.38
C PRO A 560 1.23 -22.27 -0.79
N LYS A 561 1.38 -21.38 0.18
CA LYS A 561 1.77 -19.95 0.02
C LYS A 561 0.76 -19.06 -0.74
N SER A 562 -0.25 -19.63 -1.39
CA SER A 562 -1.26 -18.87 -2.15
C SER A 562 -2.62 -18.85 -1.45
N GLU A 563 -2.94 -19.91 -0.71
CA GLU A 563 -4.20 -20.08 0.02
C GLU A 563 -3.92 -20.37 1.50
N THR A 564 -4.79 -19.91 2.40
CA THR A 564 -4.67 -20.12 3.85
C THR A 564 -6.05 -20.17 4.49
N VAL A 565 -6.20 -20.92 5.59
CA VAL A 565 -7.45 -20.89 6.36
C VAL A 565 -7.54 -19.55 7.06
N SER A 566 -8.61 -18.83 6.77
CA SER A 566 -8.83 -17.46 7.26
C SER A 566 -10.00 -17.33 8.23
N GLY A 567 -10.74 -18.43 8.43
CA GLY A 567 -11.69 -18.61 9.52
C GLY A 567 -12.71 -19.70 9.24
N ALA A 568 -13.52 -20.03 10.23
CA ALA A 568 -14.54 -21.07 10.10
C ALA A 568 -15.80 -20.76 10.93
N LEU A 569 -16.93 -21.32 10.50
CA LEU A 569 -18.24 -21.22 11.14
C LEU A 569 -18.83 -22.63 11.27
N ALA A 570 -19.12 -23.04 12.49
CA ALA A 570 -19.83 -24.29 12.78
C ALA A 570 -21.34 -24.03 12.83
N ILE A 571 -22.13 -24.91 12.21
CA ILE A 571 -23.61 -24.93 12.29
C ILE A 571 -24.03 -26.26 12.91
N TYR A 572 -24.94 -26.25 13.89
CA TYR A 572 -25.32 -27.43 14.69
C TYR A 572 -26.65 -28.07 14.31
#